data_AF-A0A8S7BQG4-F1
#
_entry.id   AF-A0A8S7BQG4-F1
#
_cell.length_a   1.000
_cell.length_b   1.000
_cell.length_c   1.000
_cell.angle_alpha   90.00
_cell.angle_beta   90.00
_cell.angle_gamma   90.00
#
_symmetry.space_group_name_H-M   'P 1'
#
loop_
_entity.id
_entity.type
_entity.pdbx_description
1 polymer ?
#
loop_
_entity_poly.entity_id
_entity_poly.type
_entity_poly.pdbx_seq_one_letter_code
_entity_poly.pdbx_strand_id
1 'polypeptide(L)'
;MHPTGPHLGPDVLFRESNMKVTLTFNEQRRAAYRQQGLWGDASLADYWQQTARAMPDKIAVVDNHGASYTYSALDHAASCLANWMLAKGIE
;
A
#
# COMPACT_ATOMS: atom_id res chain seq x y z
N MET A 1 41.41 30.10 -20.19
CA MET A 1 41.07 30.47 -18.80
C MET A 1 39.58 30.23 -18.63
N HIS A 2 39.20 29.35 -17.70
CA HIS A 2 37.82 28.91 -17.45
C HIS A 2 36.92 30.06 -16.97
N PRO A 3 35.65 30.14 -17.40
CA PRO A 3 34.63 30.90 -16.69
C PRO A 3 34.09 30.09 -15.50
N THR A 4 34.15 30.70 -14.32
CA THR A 4 33.65 30.19 -13.04
C THR A 4 32.13 30.09 -13.07
N GLY A 5 31.59 28.87 -12.93
CA GLY A 5 30.15 28.62 -12.78
C GLY A 5 29.62 29.08 -11.41
N PRO A 6 28.30 29.31 -11.27
CA PRO A 6 27.72 29.79 -10.02
C PRO A 6 27.80 28.73 -8.92
N HIS A 7 28.35 29.17 -7.78
CA HIS A 7 28.51 28.43 -6.53
C HIS A 7 27.14 28.24 -5.85
N LEU A 8 26.54 27.05 -5.97
CA LEU A 8 25.33 26.67 -5.23
C LEU A 8 25.72 26.26 -3.80
N GLY A 9 25.36 27.12 -2.83
CA GLY A 9 25.45 26.83 -1.40
C GLY A 9 24.28 25.95 -0.91
N PRO A 10 24.43 25.28 0.24
CA PRO A 10 23.57 24.18 0.67
C PRO A 10 22.34 24.68 1.44
N ASP A 11 21.18 24.75 0.78
CA ASP A 11 19.91 24.86 1.51
C ASP A 11 19.37 23.46 1.83
N VAL A 12 19.35 23.23 3.12
CA VAL A 12 19.00 22.04 3.88
C VAL A 12 17.55 21.60 3.59
N LEU A 13 17.43 20.34 3.15
CA LEU A 13 16.56 19.33 3.75
C LEU A 13 15.05 19.62 3.78
N PHE A 14 14.37 19.35 2.68
CA PHE A 14 13.07 18.69 2.74
C PHE A 14 13.13 17.43 1.89
N ARG A 15 13.37 16.28 2.56
CA ARG A 15 13.10 14.97 1.99
C ARG A 15 11.59 14.83 1.97
N GLU A 16 10.95 15.41 0.96
CA GLU A 16 9.61 14.97 0.56
C GLU A 16 9.78 13.52 0.09
N SER A 17 9.40 12.56 0.93
CA SER A 17 9.28 11.16 0.56
C SER A 17 8.07 11.00 -0.38
N ASN A 18 8.13 11.64 -1.56
CA ASN A 18 7.19 11.40 -2.65
C ASN A 18 7.55 10.07 -3.29
N MET A 19 7.27 8.96 -2.58
CA MET A 19 7.45 7.62 -3.09
C MET A 19 6.30 7.30 -4.08
N LYS A 20 6.22 8.09 -5.17
CA LYS A 20 5.46 7.68 -6.35
C LYS A 20 6.19 6.49 -6.94
N VAL A 21 5.64 5.30 -6.70
CA VAL A 21 5.93 4.16 -7.55
C VAL A 21 5.45 4.55 -8.96
N THR A 22 6.38 4.98 -9.80
CA THR A 22 6.10 5.33 -11.20
C THR A 22 5.86 4.03 -11.97
N LEU A 23 4.64 3.53 -11.86
CA LEU A 23 4.15 2.48 -12.75
C LEU A 23 3.65 3.15 -14.02
N THR A 24 4.40 2.98 -15.11
CA THR A 24 4.01 3.46 -16.43
C THR A 24 2.91 2.55 -16.99
N PHE A 25 1.67 2.85 -16.63
CA PHE A 25 0.51 2.19 -17.21
C PHE A 25 0.14 2.83 -18.55
N ASN A 26 -0.09 2.01 -19.57
CA ASN A 26 -0.67 2.49 -20.82
C ASN A 26 -2.11 2.99 -20.55
N GLU A 27 -2.37 4.26 -20.83
CA GLU A 27 -3.65 4.93 -20.57
C GLU A 27 -4.83 4.28 -21.32
N GLN A 28 -4.60 3.81 -22.54
CA GLN A 28 -5.63 3.13 -23.35
C GLN A 28 -6.05 1.82 -22.70
N ARG A 29 -5.08 1.06 -22.14
CA ARG A 29 -5.36 -0.19 -21.42
C ARG A 29 -6.09 0.07 -20.10
N ARG A 30 -5.69 1.12 -19.38
CA ARG A 30 -6.38 1.56 -18.14
C ARG A 30 -7.85 1.91 -18.42
N ALA A 31 -8.11 2.66 -19.49
CA ALA A 31 -9.48 3.01 -19.89
C ALA A 31 -10.29 1.76 -20.29
N ALA A 32 -9.70 0.86 -21.07
CA ALA A 32 -10.34 -0.40 -21.47
C ALA A 32 -10.68 -1.28 -20.25
N TYR A 33 -9.77 -1.44 -19.29
CA TYR A 33 -10.04 -2.24 -18.09
C TYR A 33 -11.11 -1.65 -17.19
N ARG A 34 -11.24 -0.32 -17.13
CA ARG A 34 -12.36 0.32 -16.43
C ARG A 34 -13.69 0.15 -17.15
N GLN A 35 -13.73 0.32 -18.48
CA GLN A 35 -14.95 0.12 -19.27
C GLN A 35 -15.44 -1.34 -19.22
N GLN A 36 -14.52 -2.29 -19.16
CA GLN A 36 -14.83 -3.72 -19.03
C GLN A 36 -15.22 -4.12 -17.60
N GLY A 37 -15.17 -3.20 -16.63
CA GLY A 37 -15.48 -3.49 -15.22
C GLY A 37 -14.40 -4.32 -14.50
N LEU A 38 -13.24 -4.53 -15.12
CA LEU A 38 -12.13 -5.29 -14.55
C LEU A 38 -11.38 -4.49 -13.47
N TRP A 39 -11.34 -3.17 -13.61
CA TRP A 39 -10.72 -2.25 -12.64
C TRP A 39 -11.80 -1.37 -12.01
N GLY A 40 -12.03 -1.58 -10.71
CA GLY A 40 -12.87 -0.72 -9.88
C GLY A 40 -12.06 0.30 -9.07
N ASP A 41 -12.77 1.17 -8.34
CA ASP A 41 -12.17 2.12 -7.40
C ASP A 41 -11.95 1.53 -6.00
N ALA A 42 -12.49 0.33 -5.73
CA ALA A 42 -12.25 -0.36 -4.48
C ALA A 42 -10.81 -0.91 -4.43
N SER A 43 -10.12 -0.64 -3.34
CA SER A 43 -8.80 -1.19 -3.08
C SER A 43 -8.91 -2.66 -2.63
N LEU A 44 -7.79 -3.38 -2.69
CA LEU A 44 -7.74 -4.74 -2.12
C LEU A 44 -8.07 -4.74 -0.61
N ALA A 45 -7.69 -3.68 0.10
CA ALA A 45 -8.01 -3.51 1.51
C ALA A 45 -9.52 -3.34 1.74
N ASP A 46 -10.24 -2.68 0.83
CA ASP A 46 -11.70 -2.55 0.92
C ASP A 46 -12.40 -3.92 0.78
N TYR A 47 -11.97 -4.74 -0.18
CA TYR A 47 -12.49 -6.11 -0.36
C TYR A 47 -12.15 -7.01 0.84
N TRP A 48 -10.95 -6.86 1.39
CA TRP A 48 -10.53 -7.55 2.61
C TRP A 48 -11.44 -7.19 3.78
N GLN A 49 -11.61 -5.89 4.05
CA GLN A 49 -12.46 -5.38 5.13
C GLN A 49 -13.92 -5.81 4.96
N GLN A 50 -14.44 -5.80 3.73
CA GLN A 50 -15.78 -6.31 3.44
C GLN A 50 -15.91 -7.79 3.81
N THR A 51 -14.93 -8.62 3.43
CA THR A 51 -14.94 -10.05 3.73
C THR A 51 -14.78 -10.32 5.23
N ALA A 52 -13.88 -9.60 5.90
CA ALA A 52 -13.64 -9.73 7.34
C ALA A 52 -14.86 -9.35 8.18
N ARG A 53 -15.66 -8.39 7.73
CA ARG A 53 -16.93 -8.02 8.37
C ARG A 53 -18.06 -8.99 8.05
N ALA A 54 -18.12 -9.50 6.82
CA ALA A 54 -19.18 -10.41 6.40
C ALA A 54 -19.02 -11.83 7.00
N MET A 55 -17.78 -12.29 7.18
CA MET A 55 -17.47 -13.64 7.65
C MET A 55 -16.32 -13.63 8.68
N PRO A 56 -16.49 -12.96 9.84
CA PRO A 56 -15.40 -12.75 10.79
C PRO A 56 -14.83 -14.04 11.37
N ASP A 57 -15.68 -15.05 11.59
CA ASP A 57 -15.31 -16.32 12.22
C ASP A 57 -14.79 -17.37 11.23
N LYS A 58 -14.78 -17.08 9.92
CA LYS A 58 -14.21 -18.02 8.94
C LYS A 58 -12.69 -17.98 8.98
N ILE A 59 -12.08 -19.14 8.79
CA ILE A 59 -10.63 -19.29 8.66
C ILE A 59 -10.16 -18.63 7.36
N ALA A 60 -9.27 -17.63 7.50
CA ALA A 60 -8.66 -16.91 6.39
C ALA A 60 -7.33 -17.55 5.98
N VAL A 61 -6.54 -18.00 6.96
CA VAL A 61 -5.25 -18.64 6.72
C VAL A 61 -5.05 -19.80 7.68
N VAL A 62 -4.48 -20.89 7.15
CA VAL A 62 -4.00 -22.04 7.91
C VAL A 62 -2.51 -22.16 7.62
N ASP A 63 -1.72 -22.08 8.66
CA ASP A 63 -0.28 -22.31 8.61
C ASP A 63 0.03 -23.80 8.76
N ASN A 64 1.13 -24.24 8.14
CA ASN A 64 1.54 -25.63 8.14
C ASN A 64 2.02 -26.12 9.52
N HIS A 65 2.33 -25.22 10.46
CA HIS A 65 2.64 -25.55 11.85
C HIS A 65 1.40 -25.66 12.74
N GLY A 66 0.19 -25.58 12.18
CA GLY A 66 -1.07 -25.80 12.88
C GLY A 66 -1.74 -24.54 13.42
N ALA A 67 -1.17 -23.36 13.19
CA ALA A 67 -1.86 -22.11 13.49
C ALA A 67 -2.95 -21.85 12.43
N SER A 68 -4.15 -21.49 12.86
CA SER A 68 -5.22 -21.06 11.96
C SER A 68 -5.76 -19.73 12.46
N TYR A 69 -5.91 -18.77 11.55
CA TYR A 69 -6.45 -17.47 11.89
C TYR A 69 -7.77 -17.25 11.16
N THR A 70 -8.75 -16.78 11.92
CA THR A 70 -9.99 -16.26 11.33
C THR A 70 -9.74 -14.93 10.62
N TYR A 71 -10.66 -14.51 9.76
CA TYR A 71 -10.59 -13.19 9.15
C TYR A 71 -10.50 -12.07 10.19
N SER A 72 -11.26 -12.15 11.29
CA SER A 72 -11.20 -11.13 12.36
C SER A 72 -9.87 -11.13 13.11
N ALA A 73 -9.33 -12.32 13.44
CA ALA A 73 -8.07 -12.44 14.16
C ALA A 73 -6.88 -11.94 13.32
N LEU A 74 -6.89 -12.28 12.02
CA LEU A 74 -5.87 -11.84 11.08
C LEU A 74 -5.95 -10.33 10.84
N ASP A 75 -7.15 -9.77 10.68
CA ASP A 75 -7.35 -8.33 10.50
C ASP A 75 -6.87 -7.52 11.71
N HIS A 76 -7.15 -8.01 12.92
CA HIS A 76 -6.67 -7.40 14.16
C HIS A 76 -5.14 -7.46 14.27
N ALA A 77 -4.53 -8.61 13.95
CA ALA A 77 -3.07 -8.75 13.95
C ALA A 77 -2.40 -7.82 12.92
N ALA A 78 -2.96 -7.73 11.71
CA ALA A 78 -2.48 -6.83 10.67
C ALA A 78 -2.60 -5.36 11.09
N SER A 79 -3.70 -4.98 11.74
CA SER A 79 -3.91 -3.62 12.25
C SER A 79 -2.90 -3.25 13.35
N CYS A 80 -2.62 -4.17 14.28
CA CYS A 80 -1.59 -3.98 15.29
C CYS A 80 -0.20 -3.77 14.68
N LEU A 81 0.15 -4.57 13.67
CA LEU A 81 1.42 -4.42 12.95
C LEU A 81 1.47 -3.08 12.20
N ALA A 82 0.42 -2.72 11.48
CA ALA A 82 0.35 -1.44 10.77
C ALA A 82 0.51 -0.26 11.72
N ASN A 83 -0.16 -0.27 12.87
CA ASN A 83 -0.03 0.78 13.87
C ASN A 83 1.39 0.85 14.46
N TRP A 84 2.05 -0.29 14.66
CA TRP A 84 3.46 -0.31 15.07
C TRP A 84 4.39 0.26 13.98
N MET A 85 4.15 -0.07 12.70
CA MET A 85 4.92 0.47 11.57
C MET A 85 4.77 1.99 11.46
N LEU A 86 3.55 2.51 11.64
CA LEU A 86 3.29 3.95 11.72
C LEU A 86 4.05 4.59 12.89
N ALA A 87 4.06 3.96 14.06
CA ALA A 87 4.84 4.43 15.21
C ALA A 87 6.37 4.40 14.97
N LYS A 88 6.84 3.64 13.99
CA LYS A 88 8.23 3.63 13.52
C LYS A 88 8.50 4.61 12.37
N GLY A 89 7.49 5.36 11.92
CA GLY A 89 7.60 6.32 10.82
C GLY A 89 7.57 5.69 9.44
N ILE A 90 6.94 4.51 9.29
CA ILE A 90 6.73 3.84 8.01
C ILE A 90 5.30 4.17 7.55
N GLU A 91 5.17 4.88 6.43
CA GLU A 91 3.91 5.27 5.77
C GLU A 91 3.91 4.91 4.28
#